data_AF-A0AAP3E446-F1
#
_entry.id   AF-A0AAP3E446-F1
#
_cell.length_a   1.000
_cell.length_b   1.000
_cell.length_c   1.000
_cell.angle_alpha   90.00
_cell.angle_beta   90.00
_cell.angle_gamma   90.00
#
_symmetry.space_group_name_H-M   'P 1'
#
loop_
_entity.id
_entity.type
_entity.pdbx_description
1 polymer ?
#
loop_
_entity_poly.entity_id
_entity_poly.type
_entity_poly.pdbx_seq_one_letter_code
_entity_poly.pdbx_strand_id
1 'polypeptide(L)'
;MGTVPPYLKDYSDRYEDDPRATALEWFDDATYGLFLHYGLYSLLGNHEWVQYNEEIPPEEYALLQDSFTAENFDAEGIVEFAQDAGMEYVNLTTKHHDGFCLFETDQTTFNSVEAPANRDLVGELADACHDAGLGLFLYYSVGIDWRHPHAPNREEWGEPARPAYDDRPGCYADAGHDLTQYLDFVEKQVTELLTQYGDIAGIWFDPGVFSTLPDKQGWDPEPFDFPALYDRIRELQPQTLISYKDGVTGTEDIVAPELYYENAGEDFGKPGEMCACMLPSAEYEDEVGHSWGYMKSAEGKHKTADEVWELLAEANAVDYNLLLNTGPLPDGSLDAEDTAVLREVGRRLEREGFPDAST
;
A
#
# COMPACT_ATOMS: atom_id res chain seq x y z
N MET A 1 6.44 27.70 7.06
CA MET A 1 5.24 27.67 6.22
C MET A 1 5.70 27.12 4.88
N GLY A 2 5.34 25.87 4.62
CA GLY A 2 5.70 25.16 3.40
C GLY A 2 4.92 25.67 2.20
N THR A 3 5.38 25.32 1.00
CA THR A 3 4.61 25.47 -0.23
C THR A 3 3.40 24.53 -0.17
N VAL A 4 2.26 24.95 -0.74
CA VAL A 4 1.08 24.08 -0.86
C VAL A 4 1.44 22.90 -1.78
N PRO A 5 1.22 21.64 -1.37
CA PRO A 5 1.47 20.48 -2.21
C PRO A 5 0.75 20.57 -3.56
N PRO A 6 1.34 20.10 -4.67
CA PRO A 6 0.73 20.21 -6.00
C PRO A 6 -0.69 19.62 -6.11
N TYR A 7 -0.94 18.49 -5.44
CA TYR A 7 -2.26 17.85 -5.41
C TYR A 7 -3.31 18.63 -4.59
N LEU A 8 -2.88 19.57 -3.73
CA LEU A 8 -3.75 20.45 -2.94
C LEU A 8 -3.88 21.86 -3.51
N LYS A 9 -3.43 22.12 -4.75
CA LYS A 9 -3.41 23.46 -5.34
C LYS A 9 -4.78 24.16 -5.30
N ASP A 10 -5.85 23.40 -5.51
CA ASP A 10 -7.23 23.90 -5.53
C ASP A 10 -7.82 24.11 -4.12
N TYR A 11 -7.07 23.71 -3.08
CA TYR A 11 -7.40 23.85 -1.65
C TYR A 11 -6.46 24.84 -0.93
N SER A 12 -5.63 25.56 -1.69
CA SER A 12 -4.55 26.42 -1.16
C SER A 12 -4.98 27.43 -0.10
N ASP A 13 -6.15 28.05 -0.24
CA ASP A 13 -6.68 29.03 0.72
C ASP A 13 -6.91 28.42 2.13
N ARG A 14 -7.18 27.12 2.22
CA ARG A 14 -7.47 26.41 3.48
C ARG A 14 -6.25 25.73 4.07
N TYR A 15 -5.30 25.36 3.22
CA TYR A 15 -4.06 24.70 3.62
C TYR A 15 -3.24 25.54 4.59
N GLU A 16 -3.23 26.86 4.44
CA GLU A 16 -2.50 27.77 5.35
C GLU A 16 -3.04 27.74 6.78
N ASP A 17 -4.33 27.43 6.96
CA ASP A 17 -5.00 27.40 8.26
C ASP A 17 -4.89 26.02 8.93
N ASP A 18 -5.20 24.94 8.19
CA ASP A 18 -5.15 23.57 8.68
C ASP A 18 -4.79 22.59 7.54
N PRO A 19 -3.49 22.23 7.40
CA PRO A 19 -3.03 21.30 6.36
C PRO A 19 -3.71 19.93 6.41
N ARG A 20 -4.00 19.41 7.61
CA ARG A 20 -4.58 18.08 7.80
C ARG A 20 -6.06 18.08 7.41
N ALA A 21 -6.83 19.05 7.88
CA ALA A 21 -8.24 19.17 7.51
C ALA A 21 -8.40 19.41 6.01
N THR A 22 -7.49 20.16 5.40
CA THR A 22 -7.46 20.38 3.94
C THR A 22 -7.18 19.09 3.18
N ALA A 23 -6.23 18.27 3.64
CA ALA A 23 -5.93 16.98 3.02
C ALA A 23 -7.10 15.99 3.16
N LEU A 24 -7.79 15.97 4.30
CA LEU A 24 -9.00 15.16 4.49
C LEU A 24 -10.10 15.55 3.50
N GLU A 25 -10.32 16.86 3.32
CA GLU A 25 -11.32 17.33 2.34
C GLU A 25 -10.95 16.96 0.90
N TRP A 26 -9.67 17.13 0.52
CA TRP A 26 -9.21 16.66 -0.78
C TRP A 26 -9.41 15.16 -0.95
N PHE A 27 -9.15 14.37 0.10
CA PHE A 27 -9.31 12.91 0.03
C PHE A 27 -10.77 12.53 -0.22
N ASP A 28 -11.74 13.18 0.45
CA ASP A 28 -13.17 12.97 0.21
C ASP A 28 -13.55 13.30 -1.25
N ASP A 29 -12.95 14.35 -1.84
CA ASP A 29 -13.18 14.71 -3.25
C ASP A 29 -12.44 13.79 -4.24
N ALA A 30 -11.37 13.11 -3.81
CA ALA A 30 -10.52 12.30 -4.68
C ALA A 30 -11.23 11.03 -5.18
N THR A 31 -12.07 10.39 -4.36
CA THR A 31 -13.00 9.27 -4.67
C THR A 31 -12.42 7.97 -5.27
N TYR A 32 -11.31 8.00 -6.00
CA TYR A 32 -10.76 6.85 -6.70
C TYR A 32 -9.23 6.91 -6.81
N GLY A 33 -8.56 5.83 -6.41
CA GLY A 33 -7.10 5.72 -6.39
C GLY A 33 -6.57 4.42 -6.99
N LEU A 34 -5.30 4.46 -7.42
CA LEU A 34 -4.53 3.31 -7.90
C LEU A 34 -3.72 2.71 -6.75
N PHE A 35 -3.75 1.40 -6.57
CA PHE A 35 -2.83 0.69 -5.70
C PHE A 35 -1.89 -0.20 -6.52
N LEU A 36 -0.60 -0.18 -6.20
CA LEU A 36 0.44 -0.98 -6.83
C LEU A 36 1.13 -1.84 -5.78
N HIS A 37 0.92 -3.15 -5.85
CA HIS A 37 1.71 -4.13 -5.10
C HIS A 37 2.83 -4.68 -5.99
N TYR A 38 4.02 -4.10 -5.84
CA TYR A 38 5.23 -4.50 -6.56
C TYR A 38 6.39 -4.80 -5.60
N GLY A 39 7.19 -5.79 -5.95
CA GLY A 39 8.29 -6.28 -5.11
C GLY A 39 8.88 -7.58 -5.64
N LEU A 40 9.73 -8.23 -4.85
CA LEU A 40 10.43 -9.46 -5.26
C LEU A 40 9.47 -10.62 -5.55
N TYR A 41 8.33 -10.67 -4.86
CA TYR A 41 7.28 -11.67 -5.09
C TYR A 41 6.75 -11.68 -6.53
N SER A 42 6.84 -10.56 -7.26
CA SER A 42 6.50 -10.52 -8.68
C SER A 42 7.35 -11.49 -9.51
N LEU A 43 8.63 -11.68 -9.17
CA LEU A 43 9.54 -12.59 -9.86
C LEU A 43 9.11 -14.06 -9.74
N LEU A 44 8.44 -14.42 -8.65
CA LEU A 44 7.89 -15.76 -8.43
C LEU A 44 6.52 -15.92 -9.12
N GLY A 45 5.79 -14.82 -9.33
CA GLY A 45 4.50 -14.80 -10.01
C GLY A 45 3.44 -15.62 -9.28
N ASN A 46 3.54 -15.70 -7.96
CA ASN A 46 2.65 -16.47 -7.11
C ASN A 46 2.29 -15.66 -5.86
N HIS A 47 1.77 -14.43 -6.00
CA HIS A 47 1.28 -13.57 -4.92
C HIS A 47 2.31 -13.11 -3.87
N GLU A 48 1.99 -12.05 -3.13
CA GLU A 48 2.87 -11.32 -2.20
C GLU A 48 3.16 -12.06 -0.89
N TRP A 49 2.35 -13.08 -0.56
CA TRP A 49 2.50 -13.95 0.61
C TRP A 49 3.29 -15.24 0.32
N VAL A 50 3.83 -15.41 -0.88
CA VAL A 50 4.53 -16.65 -1.29
C VAL A 50 5.65 -17.06 -0.34
N GLN A 51 6.43 -16.09 0.16
CA GLN A 51 7.49 -16.35 1.12
C GLN A 51 6.93 -17.02 2.39
N TYR A 52 5.75 -16.58 2.84
CA TYR A 52 5.13 -17.11 4.03
C TYR A 52 4.45 -18.46 3.80
N ASN A 53 3.65 -18.57 2.73
CA ASN A 53 2.87 -19.75 2.44
C ASN A 53 3.72 -20.96 2.03
N GLU A 54 4.84 -20.72 1.36
CA GLU A 54 5.78 -21.77 0.96
C GLU A 54 6.95 -21.93 1.96
N GLU A 55 6.91 -21.23 3.09
CA GLU A 55 7.91 -21.29 4.16
C GLU A 55 9.34 -21.05 3.66
N ILE A 56 9.50 -20.16 2.67
CA ILE A 56 10.79 -19.88 2.05
C ILE A 56 11.69 -19.17 3.06
N PRO A 57 12.89 -19.72 3.38
CA PRO A 57 13.82 -19.07 4.30
C PRO A 57 14.22 -17.67 3.80
N PRO A 58 14.34 -16.66 4.66
CA PRO A 58 14.67 -15.29 4.26
C PRO A 58 15.98 -15.17 3.48
N GLU A 59 16.98 -15.98 3.81
CA GLU A 59 18.26 -15.99 3.09
C GLU A 59 18.12 -16.56 1.67
N GLU A 60 17.21 -17.50 1.46
CA GLU A 60 16.89 -18.04 0.14
C GLU A 60 16.05 -17.04 -0.66
N TYR A 61 15.01 -16.48 -0.05
CA TYR A 61 14.16 -15.46 -0.66
C TYR A 61 14.96 -14.23 -1.07
N ALA A 62 15.94 -13.82 -0.26
CA ALA A 62 16.76 -12.64 -0.53
C ALA A 62 17.61 -12.76 -1.81
N LEU A 63 17.84 -13.98 -2.33
CA LEU A 63 18.54 -14.17 -3.60
C LEU A 63 17.75 -13.62 -4.80
N LEU A 64 16.44 -13.39 -4.65
CA LEU A 64 15.61 -12.75 -5.67
C LEU A 64 16.08 -11.32 -5.97
N GLN A 65 16.69 -10.62 -5.01
CA GLN A 65 17.27 -9.29 -5.24
C GLN A 65 18.27 -9.31 -6.41
N ASP A 66 19.06 -10.38 -6.57
CA ASP A 66 20.07 -10.49 -7.64
C ASP A 66 19.47 -10.60 -9.05
N SER A 67 18.15 -10.76 -9.17
CA SER A 67 17.41 -10.87 -10.43
C SER A 67 16.38 -9.74 -10.64
N PHE A 68 16.24 -8.84 -9.67
CA PHE A 68 15.26 -7.75 -9.74
C PHE A 68 15.79 -6.59 -10.58
N THR A 69 15.28 -6.42 -11.81
CA THR A 69 15.73 -5.38 -12.75
C THR A 69 14.78 -4.20 -12.89
N ALA A 70 13.47 -4.40 -12.68
CA ALA A 70 12.44 -3.38 -12.89
C ALA A 70 12.62 -2.60 -14.22
N GLU A 71 13.09 -3.29 -15.27
CA GLU A 71 13.58 -2.67 -16.51
C GLU A 71 12.51 -1.91 -17.30
N ASN A 72 11.25 -2.28 -17.12
CA ASN A 72 10.07 -1.65 -17.72
C ASN A 72 9.19 -0.91 -16.69
N PHE A 73 9.69 -0.67 -15.47
CA PHE A 73 9.04 0.25 -14.54
C PHE A 73 9.13 1.68 -15.08
N ASP A 74 7.97 2.30 -15.29
CA ASP A 74 7.81 3.62 -15.91
C ASP A 74 6.87 4.48 -15.04
N ALA A 75 7.45 5.31 -14.18
CA ALA A 75 6.72 6.17 -13.25
C ALA A 75 5.80 7.18 -13.97
N GLU A 76 6.28 7.80 -15.05
CA GLU A 76 5.48 8.74 -15.85
C GLU A 76 4.30 7.99 -16.50
N GLY A 77 4.56 6.82 -17.08
CA GLY A 77 3.52 5.98 -17.68
C GLY A 77 2.48 5.47 -16.68
N ILE A 78 2.88 5.19 -15.43
CA ILE A 78 1.96 4.82 -14.34
C ILE A 78 1.04 6.00 -13.97
N VAL A 79 1.59 7.20 -13.87
CA VAL A 79 0.83 8.41 -13.53
C VAL A 79 -0.12 8.81 -14.68
N GLU A 80 0.34 8.74 -15.93
CA GLU A 80 -0.52 8.95 -17.11
C GLU A 80 -1.65 7.92 -17.13
N PHE A 81 -1.35 6.65 -16.83
CA PHE A 81 -2.35 5.61 -16.74
C PHE A 81 -3.39 5.87 -15.63
N ALA A 82 -2.96 6.29 -14.44
CA ALA A 82 -3.88 6.61 -13.34
C ALA A 82 -4.85 7.74 -13.74
N GLN A 83 -4.34 8.80 -14.39
CA GLN A 83 -5.16 9.90 -14.89
C GLN A 83 -6.12 9.45 -16.00
N ASP A 84 -5.67 8.63 -16.96
CA ASP A 84 -6.53 8.05 -18.00
C ASP A 84 -7.67 7.20 -17.42
N ALA A 85 -7.44 6.56 -16.27
CA ALA A 85 -8.41 5.73 -15.57
C ALA A 85 -9.36 6.57 -14.67
N GLY A 86 -9.12 7.87 -14.52
CA GLY A 86 -9.89 8.77 -13.65
C GLY A 86 -9.53 8.66 -12.17
N MET A 87 -8.33 8.21 -11.84
CA MET A 87 -7.83 8.12 -10.46
C MET A 87 -7.08 9.40 -10.08
N GLU A 88 -7.24 9.85 -8.84
CA GLU A 88 -6.69 11.13 -8.32
C GLU A 88 -5.46 10.94 -7.42
N TYR A 89 -5.13 9.68 -7.07
CA TYR A 89 -3.97 9.34 -6.26
C TYR A 89 -3.43 7.94 -6.56
N VAL A 90 -2.15 7.72 -6.25
CA VAL A 90 -1.46 6.43 -6.38
C VAL A 90 -0.92 6.02 -5.03
N ASN A 91 -1.04 4.74 -4.70
CA ASN A 91 -0.46 4.08 -3.54
C ASN A 91 0.52 3.01 -4.01
N LEU A 92 1.78 3.05 -3.56
CA LEU A 92 2.81 2.08 -3.91
C LEU A 92 3.34 1.38 -2.67
N THR A 93 3.52 0.06 -2.74
CA THR A 93 4.23 -0.73 -1.73
C THR A 93 5.70 -0.31 -1.64
N THR A 94 6.03 0.59 -0.71
CA THR A 94 7.43 1.01 -0.47
C THR A 94 8.24 -0.11 0.15
N LYS A 95 7.61 -0.88 1.05
CA LYS A 95 8.11 -2.10 1.67
C LYS A 95 6.93 -3.00 2.04
N HIS A 96 6.89 -4.21 1.48
CA HIS A 96 5.92 -5.23 1.86
C HIS A 96 6.46 -6.12 3.00
N HIS A 97 5.72 -7.17 3.37
CA HIS A 97 6.08 -8.10 4.44
C HIS A 97 7.44 -8.80 4.24
N ASP A 98 7.89 -8.98 3.01
CA ASP A 98 9.20 -9.58 2.70
C ASP A 98 10.40 -8.70 3.12
N GLY A 99 10.14 -7.44 3.45
CA GLY A 99 11.14 -6.46 3.89
C GLY A 99 11.95 -5.82 2.76
N PHE A 100 11.65 -6.12 1.48
CA PHE A 100 12.35 -5.50 0.34
C PHE A 100 11.86 -4.07 0.13
N CYS A 101 12.80 -3.12 0.11
CA CYS A 101 12.48 -1.69 -0.03
C CYS A 101 12.58 -1.26 -1.50
N LEU A 102 11.55 -0.61 -2.05
CA LEU A 102 11.57 -0.03 -3.41
C LEU A 102 12.22 1.36 -3.49
N PHE A 103 12.89 1.78 -2.41
CA PHE A 103 13.38 3.14 -2.21
C PHE A 103 14.81 3.17 -1.64
N GLU A 104 15.51 4.29 -1.79
CA GLU A 104 16.84 4.49 -1.22
C GLU A 104 16.76 4.65 0.31
N THR A 105 17.35 3.69 1.04
CA THR A 105 17.32 3.66 2.51
C THR A 105 18.71 3.37 3.08
N ASP A 106 19.11 4.12 4.10
CA ASP A 106 20.35 3.87 4.84
C ASP A 106 20.22 2.69 5.81
N GLN A 107 19.00 2.15 6.00
CA GLN A 107 18.72 1.17 7.05
C GLN A 107 19.01 -0.29 6.62
N THR A 108 19.03 -0.58 5.31
CA THR A 108 19.26 -1.93 4.78
C THR A 108 19.75 -1.88 3.33
N THR A 109 20.60 -2.83 2.94
CA THR A 109 21.03 -3.02 1.54
C THR A 109 20.06 -3.89 0.74
N PHE A 110 18.92 -4.24 1.31
CA PHE A 110 17.88 -5.07 0.68
C PHE A 110 16.82 -4.17 0.07
N ASN A 111 17.22 -3.52 -1.01
CA ASN A 111 16.44 -2.49 -1.66
C ASN A 111 16.67 -2.50 -3.19
N SER A 112 15.84 -1.77 -3.93
CA SER A 112 15.91 -1.68 -5.40
C SER A 112 17.16 -0.95 -5.93
N VAL A 113 17.78 -0.09 -5.12
CA VAL A 113 19.01 0.64 -5.48
C VAL A 113 20.24 -0.27 -5.46
N GLU A 114 20.30 -1.21 -4.51
CA GLU A 114 21.34 -2.24 -4.39
C GLU A 114 21.03 -3.51 -5.22
N ALA A 115 19.86 -3.58 -5.86
CA ALA A 115 19.51 -4.61 -6.82
C ALA A 115 20.04 -4.27 -8.23
N PRO A 116 20.05 -5.20 -9.21
CA PRO A 116 20.35 -4.89 -10.61
C PRO A 116 19.47 -3.78 -11.21
N ALA A 117 18.28 -3.54 -10.66
CA ALA A 117 17.44 -2.39 -10.99
C ALA A 117 18.20 -1.08 -10.83
N ASN A 118 18.97 -0.92 -9.73
CA ASN A 118 19.82 0.23 -9.45
C ASN A 118 19.08 1.57 -9.62
N ARG A 119 17.86 1.61 -9.08
CA ARG A 119 16.90 2.71 -9.20
C ARG A 119 16.12 2.87 -7.90
N ASP A 120 15.84 4.12 -7.54
CA ASP A 120 14.90 4.48 -6.47
C ASP A 120 13.51 4.62 -7.10
N LEU A 121 12.71 3.55 -7.04
CA LEU A 121 11.43 3.49 -7.74
C LEU A 121 10.35 4.34 -7.06
N VAL A 122 10.42 4.49 -5.73
CA VAL A 122 9.55 5.41 -4.98
C VAL A 122 9.88 6.86 -5.32
N GLY A 123 11.16 7.20 -5.43
CA GLY A 123 11.59 8.54 -5.83
C GLY A 123 11.13 8.91 -7.24
N GLU A 124 11.27 8.00 -8.20
CA GLU A 124 10.77 8.21 -9.56
C GLU A 124 9.25 8.43 -9.61
N LEU A 125 8.48 7.66 -8.83
CA LEU A 125 7.03 7.82 -8.75
C LEU A 125 6.62 9.11 -8.03
N ALA A 126 7.35 9.52 -6.99
CA ALA A 126 7.11 10.77 -6.28
C ALA A 126 7.28 11.98 -7.19
N ASP A 127 8.37 12.04 -7.95
CA ASP A 127 8.62 13.11 -8.92
C ASP A 127 7.48 13.16 -9.97
N ALA A 128 7.09 12.01 -10.53
CA ALA A 128 6.02 11.93 -11.52
C ALA A 128 4.65 12.38 -10.96
N CYS A 129 4.30 11.97 -9.73
CA CYS A 129 3.08 12.40 -9.06
C CYS A 129 3.07 13.91 -8.81
N HIS A 130 4.19 14.49 -8.35
CA HIS A 130 4.29 15.93 -8.10
C HIS A 130 4.15 16.75 -9.38
N ASP A 131 4.78 16.32 -10.47
CA ASP A 131 4.70 16.98 -11.77
C ASP A 131 3.27 16.94 -12.35
N ALA A 132 2.55 15.84 -12.14
CA ALA A 132 1.17 15.67 -12.58
C ALA A 132 0.13 16.29 -11.64
N GLY A 133 0.51 16.62 -10.40
CA GLY A 133 -0.41 17.08 -9.35
C GLY A 133 -1.29 15.96 -8.78
N LEU A 134 -0.81 14.72 -8.82
CA LEU A 134 -1.50 13.55 -8.29
C LEU A 134 -1.07 13.29 -6.83
N GLY A 135 -1.99 12.84 -5.97
CA GLY A 135 -1.63 12.46 -4.60
C GLY A 135 -0.78 11.19 -4.56
N LEU A 136 0.30 11.18 -3.77
CA LEU A 136 1.10 9.96 -3.54
C LEU A 136 0.89 9.43 -2.12
N PHE A 137 0.38 8.21 -2.03
CA PHE A 137 0.35 7.41 -0.82
C PHE A 137 1.50 6.40 -0.83
N LEU A 138 2.08 6.19 0.35
CA LEU A 138 3.17 5.24 0.55
C LEU A 138 2.66 4.10 1.43
N TYR A 139 2.48 2.91 0.86
CA TYR A 139 2.22 1.73 1.66
C TYR A 139 3.49 1.30 2.37
N TYR A 140 3.38 0.98 3.67
CA TYR A 140 4.49 0.49 4.47
C TYR A 140 4.05 -0.62 5.44
N SER A 141 4.70 -1.78 5.36
CA SER A 141 4.49 -2.83 6.35
C SER A 141 5.24 -2.54 7.66
N VAL A 142 4.51 -2.02 8.64
CA VAL A 142 4.98 -1.65 9.97
C VAL A 142 5.01 -2.82 10.94
N GLY A 143 3.99 -3.66 10.95
CA GLY A 143 3.85 -4.76 11.91
C GLY A 143 4.51 -6.08 11.50
N ILE A 144 4.81 -6.30 10.22
CA ILE A 144 5.48 -7.51 9.72
C ILE A 144 6.71 -7.14 8.91
N ASP A 145 7.78 -7.88 9.16
CA ASP A 145 8.98 -7.88 8.35
C ASP A 145 9.63 -9.27 8.47
N TRP A 146 9.50 -10.09 7.42
CA TRP A 146 10.01 -11.46 7.36
C TRP A 146 11.51 -11.53 7.14
N ARG A 147 12.24 -10.41 7.22
CA ARG A 147 13.69 -10.38 7.06
C ARG A 147 14.41 -9.74 8.23
N HIS A 148 13.84 -8.71 8.84
CA HIS A 148 14.51 -8.00 9.94
C HIS A 148 14.70 -8.93 11.16
N PRO A 149 15.93 -9.08 11.70
CA PRO A 149 16.22 -10.04 12.78
C PRO A 149 15.38 -9.84 14.03
N HIS A 150 15.04 -8.59 14.34
CA HIS A 150 14.32 -8.17 15.54
C HIS A 150 12.84 -7.82 15.32
N ALA A 151 12.31 -8.01 14.09
CA ALA A 151 10.87 -7.89 13.86
C ALA A 151 10.08 -8.92 14.71
N PRO A 152 8.75 -8.77 14.85
CA PRO A 152 7.92 -9.72 15.57
C PRO A 152 8.24 -11.18 15.21
N ASN A 153 8.49 -11.98 16.23
CA ASN A 153 8.78 -13.40 16.08
C ASN A 153 7.50 -14.23 16.25
N ARG A 154 7.51 -15.46 15.74
CA ARG A 154 6.33 -16.33 15.78
C ARG A 154 6.04 -16.84 17.19
N GLU A 155 7.06 -16.97 18.03
CA GLU A 155 6.96 -17.53 19.38
C GLU A 155 6.18 -16.62 20.34
N GLU A 156 6.35 -15.31 20.23
CA GLU A 156 5.71 -14.30 21.07
C GLU A 156 4.45 -13.73 20.42
N TRP A 157 4.47 -13.51 19.10
CA TRP A 157 3.39 -12.82 18.38
C TRP A 157 2.48 -13.76 17.59
N GLY A 158 2.88 -15.01 17.36
CA GLY A 158 2.08 -16.00 16.63
C GLY A 158 2.03 -15.73 15.13
N GLU A 159 0.96 -16.21 14.50
CA GLU A 159 0.70 -15.94 13.08
C GLU A 159 0.12 -14.53 12.90
N PRO A 160 0.47 -13.80 11.83
CA PRO A 160 1.37 -14.18 10.73
C PRO A 160 2.81 -13.63 10.87
N ALA A 161 3.35 -13.48 12.08
CA ALA A 161 4.62 -12.79 12.32
C ALA A 161 5.78 -13.34 11.51
N ARG A 162 5.93 -14.67 11.49
CA ARG A 162 6.89 -15.38 10.64
C ARG A 162 6.32 -16.74 10.22
N PRO A 163 6.81 -17.30 9.09
CA PRO A 163 6.44 -18.64 8.64
C PRO A 163 6.78 -19.72 9.66
N ALA A 164 6.14 -20.88 9.55
CA ALA A 164 6.29 -22.00 10.47
C ALA A 164 7.52 -22.88 10.14
N TYR A 165 8.69 -22.26 9.99
CA TYR A 165 9.90 -22.97 9.54
C TYR A 165 10.22 -24.21 10.39
N ASP A 166 10.57 -25.31 9.72
CA ASP A 166 11.08 -26.53 10.38
C ASP A 166 12.36 -26.24 11.20
N ASP A 167 13.28 -25.48 10.59
CA ASP A 167 14.51 -24.99 11.22
C ASP A 167 14.50 -23.47 11.22
N ARG A 168 14.80 -22.85 12.36
CA ARG A 168 14.84 -21.37 12.43
C ARG A 168 15.91 -20.81 11.49
N PRO A 169 15.57 -19.85 10.61
CA PRO A 169 16.55 -19.13 9.80
C PRO A 169 17.67 -18.48 10.59
N GLY A 170 18.86 -18.42 10.00
CA GLY A 170 20.08 -17.96 10.65
C GLY A 170 20.15 -16.45 10.82
N CYS A 171 19.41 -15.69 10.01
CA CYS A 171 19.33 -14.24 10.10
C CYS A 171 18.54 -13.74 11.32
N TYR A 172 17.72 -14.59 11.95
CA TYR A 172 16.86 -14.15 13.04
C TYR A 172 17.58 -14.13 14.40
N ALA A 173 17.29 -13.08 15.17
CA ALA A 173 17.75 -12.98 16.54
C ALA A 173 17.10 -14.08 17.42
N ASP A 174 17.92 -14.68 18.29
CA ASP A 174 17.52 -15.71 19.25
C ASP A 174 17.54 -15.12 20.67
N ALA A 175 18.52 -15.53 21.47
CA ALA A 175 18.94 -14.80 22.66
C ALA A 175 19.38 -13.38 22.25
N GLY A 176 18.59 -12.39 22.65
CA GLY A 176 18.81 -10.98 22.29
C GLY A 176 17.85 -10.42 21.24
N HIS A 177 16.76 -11.12 20.90
CA HIS A 177 15.61 -10.47 20.27
C HIS A 177 15.20 -9.23 21.09
N ASP A 178 14.92 -8.14 20.39
CA ASP A 178 14.71 -6.82 20.97
C ASP A 178 13.92 -5.98 19.98
N LEU A 179 12.61 -5.94 20.17
CA LEU A 179 11.69 -5.23 19.29
C LEU A 179 12.07 -3.76 19.11
N THR A 180 12.71 -3.12 20.10
CA THR A 180 13.07 -1.70 20.02
C THR A 180 14.04 -1.40 18.87
N GLN A 181 14.90 -2.36 18.49
CA GLN A 181 15.76 -2.22 17.31
C GLN A 181 14.97 -2.22 16.00
N TYR A 182 13.86 -2.98 15.95
CA TYR A 182 12.97 -2.96 14.79
C TYR A 182 12.13 -1.68 14.73
N LEU A 183 11.69 -1.17 15.88
CA LEU A 183 10.92 0.09 15.92
C LEU A 183 11.79 1.29 15.54
N ASP A 184 13.05 1.34 15.97
CA ASP A 184 14.03 2.34 15.53
C ASP A 184 14.30 2.25 14.01
N PHE A 185 14.37 1.03 13.46
CA PHE A 185 14.43 0.79 12.02
C PHE A 185 13.20 1.35 11.28
N VAL A 186 11.99 1.06 11.78
CA VAL A 186 10.72 1.57 11.23
C VAL A 186 10.66 3.09 11.28
N GLU A 187 10.94 3.71 12.43
CA GLU A 187 10.90 5.18 12.59
C GLU A 187 11.84 5.88 11.59
N LYS A 188 13.04 5.32 11.41
CA LYS A 188 14.03 5.85 10.46
C LYS A 188 13.56 5.70 9.02
N GLN A 189 13.04 4.55 8.61
CA GLN A 189 12.51 4.36 7.25
C GLN A 189 11.30 5.26 6.97
N VAL A 190 10.37 5.39 7.91
CA VAL A 190 9.24 6.34 7.77
C VAL A 190 9.73 7.78 7.71
N THR A 191 10.75 8.15 8.49
CA THR A 191 11.38 9.47 8.42
C THR A 191 12.04 9.70 7.06
N GLU A 192 12.75 8.72 6.52
CA GLU A 192 13.35 8.75 5.18
C GLU A 192 12.27 8.98 4.12
N LEU A 193 11.19 8.20 4.14
CA LEU A 193 10.07 8.32 3.21
C LEU A 193 9.43 9.72 3.23
N LEU A 194 9.29 10.34 4.40
CA LEU A 194 8.69 11.66 4.57
C LEU A 194 9.65 12.84 4.40
N THR A 195 10.94 12.59 4.15
CA THR A 195 11.94 13.67 4.01
C THR A 195 12.68 13.65 2.69
N GLN A 196 12.70 12.52 1.98
CA GLN A 196 13.40 12.37 0.71
C GLN A 196 12.52 12.61 -0.52
N TYR A 197 11.21 12.35 -0.42
CA TYR A 197 10.31 12.24 -1.58
C TYR A 197 9.28 13.37 -1.68
N GLY A 198 9.65 14.58 -1.24
CA GLY A 198 8.80 15.77 -1.29
C GLY A 198 7.48 15.63 -0.52
N ASP A 199 6.39 16.22 -1.03
CA ASP A 199 5.08 16.21 -0.35
C ASP A 199 4.38 14.84 -0.53
N ILE A 200 4.06 14.18 0.59
CA ILE A 200 3.40 12.88 0.63
C ILE A 200 1.94 13.06 1.08
N ALA A 201 1.01 12.58 0.26
CA ALA A 201 -0.43 12.70 0.51
C ALA A 201 -0.89 11.79 1.66
N GLY A 202 -0.30 10.60 1.77
CA GLY A 202 -0.57 9.72 2.90
C GLY A 202 0.42 8.58 3.09
N ILE A 203 0.39 7.97 4.27
CA ILE A 203 1.03 6.69 4.54
C ILE A 203 -0.07 5.67 4.84
N TRP A 204 -0.01 4.55 4.15
CA TRP A 204 -0.91 3.43 4.32
C TRP A 204 -0.18 2.32 5.08
N PHE A 205 -0.51 2.15 6.36
CA PHE A 205 0.17 1.18 7.21
C PHE A 205 -0.50 -0.18 7.22
N ASP A 206 0.34 -1.21 7.17
CA ASP A 206 -0.02 -2.63 7.22
C ASP A 206 0.91 -3.38 8.19
N PRO A 207 0.68 -4.62 8.65
CA PRO A 207 -0.41 -5.55 8.41
C PRO A 207 -1.57 -5.28 9.35
N GLY A 208 -2.81 -5.61 8.97
CA GLY A 208 -4.02 -5.57 9.81
C GLY A 208 -4.03 -6.54 11.00
N VAL A 209 -2.86 -6.80 11.61
CA VAL A 209 -2.66 -7.69 12.76
C VAL A 209 -2.95 -6.99 14.08
N PHE A 210 -2.94 -5.66 14.12
CA PHE A 210 -3.43 -4.91 15.28
C PHE A 210 -4.92 -4.65 15.12
N SER A 211 -5.67 -4.75 16.22
CA SER A 211 -7.06 -4.32 16.23
C SER A 211 -7.45 -3.83 17.62
N THR A 212 -8.15 -2.71 17.65
CA THR A 212 -8.83 -2.20 18.85
C THR A 212 -10.31 -2.54 18.89
N LEU A 213 -10.83 -3.25 17.88
CA LEU A 213 -12.23 -3.63 17.83
C LEU A 213 -12.52 -4.68 18.91
N PRO A 214 -13.56 -4.50 19.75
CA PRO A 214 -13.83 -5.39 20.89
C PRO A 214 -13.99 -6.87 20.53
N ASP A 215 -14.46 -7.14 19.30
CA ASP A 215 -14.77 -8.47 18.81
C ASP A 215 -13.71 -9.05 17.85
N LYS A 216 -12.66 -8.28 17.50
CA LYS A 216 -11.56 -8.73 16.64
C LYS A 216 -10.32 -9.01 17.48
N GLN A 217 -9.83 -10.24 17.42
CA GLN A 217 -8.61 -10.63 18.12
C GLN A 217 -7.39 -10.23 17.28
N GLY A 218 -6.63 -9.25 17.75
CA GLY A 218 -5.36 -8.81 17.16
C GLY A 218 -4.20 -8.89 18.14
N TRP A 219 -3.00 -8.61 17.65
CA TRP A 219 -1.81 -8.37 18.47
C TRP A 219 -1.98 -7.13 19.34
N ASP A 220 -1.29 -7.10 20.48
CA ASP A 220 -1.23 -5.90 21.33
C ASP A 220 -0.42 -4.80 20.61
N PRO A 221 -1.01 -3.64 20.31
CA PRO A 221 -0.29 -2.55 19.65
C PRO A 221 0.58 -1.72 20.61
N GLU A 222 0.45 -1.88 21.93
CA GLU A 222 1.19 -1.07 22.91
C GLU A 222 2.70 -1.09 22.70
N PRO A 223 3.35 -2.24 22.40
CA PRO A 223 4.79 -2.28 22.18
C PRO A 223 5.27 -1.52 20.95
N PHE A 224 4.39 -1.18 20.00
CA PHE A 224 4.75 -0.49 18.75
C PHE A 224 4.78 1.04 18.88
N ASP A 225 4.23 1.59 19.96
CA ASP A 225 4.14 3.03 20.22
C ASP A 225 3.68 3.85 18.98
N PHE A 226 2.57 3.41 18.36
CA PHE A 226 1.94 4.12 17.24
C PHE A 226 1.71 5.62 17.50
N PRO A 227 1.31 6.08 18.70
CA PRO A 227 1.21 7.50 18.99
C PRO A 227 2.51 8.27 18.72
N ALA A 228 3.66 7.76 19.15
CA ALA A 228 4.95 8.42 18.89
C ALA A 228 5.30 8.44 17.39
N LEU A 229 5.04 7.35 16.67
CA LEU A 229 5.22 7.30 15.21
C LEU A 229 4.32 8.32 14.49
N TYR A 230 3.05 8.45 14.92
CA TYR A 230 2.11 9.39 14.31
C TYR A 230 2.49 10.83 14.62
N ASP A 231 2.90 11.15 15.85
CA ASP A 231 3.43 12.46 16.20
C ASP A 231 4.64 12.84 15.33
N ARG A 232 5.51 11.87 15.03
CA ARG A 232 6.66 12.07 14.14
C ARG A 232 6.23 12.37 12.70
N ILE A 233 5.25 11.64 12.17
CA ILE A 233 4.69 11.90 10.84
C ILE A 233 4.11 13.33 10.78
N ARG A 234 3.35 13.73 11.81
CA ARG A 234 2.74 15.07 11.91
C ARG A 234 3.77 16.19 12.02
N GLU A 235 4.90 15.94 12.70
CA GLU A 235 6.00 16.90 12.78
C GLU A 235 6.68 17.10 11.42
N LEU A 236 6.87 16.01 10.67
CA LEU A 236 7.52 16.03 9.36
C LEU A 236 6.63 16.64 8.28
N GLN A 237 5.40 16.14 8.17
CA GLN A 237 4.44 16.53 7.15
C GLN A 237 3.01 16.59 7.76
N PRO A 238 2.54 17.78 8.18
CA PRO A 238 1.26 17.91 8.87
C PRO A 238 0.05 17.55 8.00
N GLN A 239 0.19 17.55 6.67
CA GLN A 239 -0.87 17.19 5.72
C GLN A 239 -0.97 15.70 5.42
N THR A 240 0.08 14.91 5.67
CA THR A 240 0.13 13.50 5.27
C THR A 240 -0.93 12.71 6.02
N LEU A 241 -1.90 12.14 5.31
CA LEU A 241 -2.94 11.33 5.92
C LEU A 241 -2.38 9.98 6.41
N ILE A 242 -2.85 9.51 7.56
CA ILE A 242 -2.46 8.21 8.12
C ILE A 242 -3.65 7.27 7.94
N SER A 243 -3.45 6.24 7.11
CA SER A 243 -4.38 5.14 6.92
C SER A 243 -3.87 3.89 7.62
N TYR A 244 -4.76 3.16 8.26
CA TYR A 244 -4.50 1.81 8.75
C TYR A 244 -5.84 1.07 8.81
N LYS A 245 -6.02 0.02 7.99
CA LYS A 245 -7.21 -0.85 7.88
C LYS A 245 -8.41 -0.45 8.77
N ASP A 246 -8.63 -1.13 9.89
CA ASP A 246 -9.73 -0.86 10.82
C ASP A 246 -9.33 0.08 11.99
N GLY A 247 -8.15 0.71 11.90
CA GLY A 247 -7.54 1.53 12.95
C GLY A 247 -6.79 0.76 14.05
N VAL A 248 -5.80 1.43 14.66
CA VAL A 248 -4.98 0.89 15.77
C VAL A 248 -5.08 1.73 17.03
N THR A 249 -5.14 3.04 16.89
CA THR A 249 -5.17 4.02 17.98
C THR A 249 -6.50 4.74 18.05
N GLY A 250 -7.28 4.71 16.96
CA GLY A 250 -8.46 5.54 16.77
C GLY A 250 -8.12 6.97 16.35
N THR A 251 -6.84 7.31 16.13
CA THR A 251 -6.40 8.66 15.72
C THR A 251 -5.99 8.78 14.25
N GLU A 252 -6.01 7.66 13.53
CA GLU A 252 -5.81 7.58 12.07
C GLU A 252 -6.83 8.45 11.34
N ASP A 253 -6.47 8.93 10.16
CA ASP A 253 -7.31 9.78 9.32
C ASP A 253 -8.33 8.99 8.51
N ILE A 254 -7.87 7.87 7.95
CA ILE A 254 -8.63 7.05 7.00
C ILE A 254 -8.77 5.64 7.59
N VAL A 255 -9.97 5.08 7.44
CA VAL A 255 -10.21 3.64 7.62
C VAL A 255 -10.25 2.96 6.25
N ALA A 256 -9.57 1.84 6.10
CA ALA A 256 -9.38 1.15 4.84
C ALA A 256 -9.81 -0.33 4.94
N PRO A 257 -11.11 -0.64 5.06
CA PRO A 257 -11.56 -2.03 5.12
C PRO A 257 -11.23 -2.80 3.82
N GLU A 258 -10.73 -4.02 3.99
CA GLU A 258 -10.39 -4.92 2.88
C GLU A 258 -11.51 -5.92 2.62
N LEU A 259 -11.94 -6.07 1.35
CA LEU A 259 -12.69 -7.21 0.78
C LEU A 259 -14.03 -7.61 1.43
N TYR A 260 -14.43 -6.99 2.55
CA TYR A 260 -15.67 -7.27 3.28
C TYR A 260 -16.46 -5.99 3.49
N TYR A 261 -17.32 -5.71 2.52
CA TYR A 261 -18.16 -4.51 2.42
C TYR A 261 -19.26 -4.41 3.50
N GLU A 262 -19.53 -5.49 4.25
CA GLU A 262 -20.56 -5.51 5.29
C GLU A 262 -20.21 -4.63 6.51
N ASN A 263 -18.92 -4.30 6.71
CA ASN A 263 -18.45 -3.40 7.77
C ASN A 263 -18.23 -1.95 7.30
N ALA A 264 -18.43 -1.65 6.01
CA ALA A 264 -18.36 -0.27 5.49
C ALA A 264 -19.49 0.63 6.06
N GLY A 265 -20.44 0.04 6.79
CA GLY A 265 -21.49 0.75 7.52
C GLY A 265 -21.23 0.98 9.01
N GLU A 266 -20.09 0.56 9.57
CA GLU A 266 -19.68 1.06 10.89
C GLU A 266 -19.16 2.49 10.72
N ASP A 267 -19.99 3.46 11.11
CA ASP A 267 -19.61 4.88 11.15
C ASP A 267 -18.47 5.07 12.16
N PHE A 268 -17.23 4.94 11.69
CA PHE A 268 -16.03 5.30 12.44
C PHE A 268 -15.92 6.82 12.66
N GLY A 269 -16.80 7.62 12.04
CA GLY A 269 -16.75 9.08 12.03
C GLY A 269 -15.56 9.63 11.25
N LYS A 270 -15.07 8.89 10.24
CA LYS A 270 -13.86 9.18 9.47
C LYS A 270 -14.06 8.84 7.99
N PRO A 271 -13.34 9.49 7.06
CA PRO A 271 -13.27 9.07 5.67
C PRO A 271 -12.85 7.62 5.53
N GLY A 272 -13.45 6.94 4.56
CA GLY A 272 -13.21 5.53 4.29
C GLY A 272 -12.64 5.27 2.91
N GLU A 273 -11.90 4.17 2.79
CA GLU A 273 -11.29 3.70 1.56
C GLU A 273 -11.56 2.20 1.39
N MET A 274 -12.36 1.86 0.39
CA MET A 274 -12.65 0.48 0.04
C MET A 274 -11.48 -0.08 -0.80
N CYS A 275 -10.69 -0.99 -0.23
CA CYS A 275 -9.56 -1.57 -0.94
C CYS A 275 -9.99 -2.86 -1.67
N ALA A 276 -9.76 -2.91 -2.99
CA ALA A 276 -10.07 -4.05 -3.85
C ALA A 276 -8.94 -4.37 -4.83
N CYS A 277 -8.97 -5.53 -5.47
CA CYS A 277 -7.99 -5.98 -6.47
C CYS A 277 -8.62 -6.29 -7.81
N MET A 278 -7.86 -6.07 -8.89
CA MET A 278 -8.18 -6.56 -10.23
C MET A 278 -8.28 -8.10 -10.29
N LEU A 279 -7.58 -8.79 -9.38
CA LEU A 279 -7.59 -10.25 -9.28
C LEU A 279 -8.29 -10.72 -8.00
N PRO A 280 -9.16 -11.74 -8.06
CA PRO A 280 -9.67 -12.44 -9.25
C PRO A 280 -10.98 -11.80 -9.74
N SER A 281 -11.39 -12.05 -11.00
CA SER A 281 -12.82 -11.88 -11.34
C SER A 281 -13.67 -12.86 -10.55
N ALA A 282 -14.93 -12.50 -10.28
CA ALA A 282 -15.88 -13.36 -9.54
C ALA A 282 -16.06 -14.74 -10.20
N GLU A 283 -15.89 -14.84 -11.52
CA GLU A 283 -15.96 -16.12 -12.24
C GLU A 283 -14.82 -17.09 -11.86
N TYR A 284 -13.66 -16.56 -11.49
CA TYR A 284 -12.42 -17.33 -11.31
C TYR A 284 -11.91 -17.37 -9.87
N GLU A 285 -12.64 -16.80 -8.91
CA GLU A 285 -12.24 -16.70 -7.50
C GLU A 285 -11.87 -18.06 -6.91
N ASP A 286 -12.70 -19.09 -7.13
CA ASP A 286 -12.46 -20.47 -6.69
C ASP A 286 -11.26 -21.13 -7.39
N GLU A 287 -10.84 -20.64 -8.56
CA GLU A 287 -9.78 -21.26 -9.37
C GLU A 287 -8.39 -20.72 -9.03
N VAL A 288 -8.25 -19.39 -8.90
CA VAL A 288 -6.94 -18.74 -8.74
C VAL A 288 -6.73 -18.10 -7.37
N GLY A 289 -7.80 -17.82 -6.64
CA GLY A 289 -7.73 -17.13 -5.36
C GLY A 289 -7.42 -15.64 -5.48
N HIS A 290 -7.46 -14.96 -4.33
CA HIS A 290 -7.18 -13.54 -4.21
C HIS A 290 -5.69 -13.21 -4.20
N SER A 291 -5.31 -12.10 -4.81
CA SER A 291 -3.92 -11.64 -4.87
C SER A 291 -3.83 -10.12 -5.01
N TRP A 292 -2.95 -9.50 -4.24
CA TRP A 292 -2.56 -8.11 -4.45
C TRP A 292 -1.37 -8.02 -5.43
N GLY A 293 -0.35 -8.84 -5.22
CA GLY A 293 0.81 -8.95 -6.10
C GLY A 293 0.51 -9.71 -7.39
N TYR A 294 1.44 -9.63 -8.35
CA TYR A 294 1.35 -10.37 -9.61
C TYR A 294 1.20 -11.89 -9.37
N MET A 295 0.20 -12.48 -10.02
CA MET A 295 -0.07 -13.91 -10.01
C MET A 295 -0.20 -14.44 -11.43
N LYS A 296 0.79 -15.21 -11.89
CA LYS A 296 0.85 -15.71 -13.26
C LYS A 296 -0.31 -16.62 -13.63
N SER A 297 -0.84 -17.40 -12.68
CA SER A 297 -1.98 -18.29 -12.90
C SER A 297 -3.30 -17.56 -13.18
N ALA A 298 -3.32 -16.23 -12.98
CA ALA A 298 -4.48 -15.38 -13.14
C ALA A 298 -4.58 -14.69 -14.52
N GLU A 299 -3.63 -14.94 -15.44
CA GLU A 299 -3.66 -14.43 -16.82
C GLU A 299 -5.03 -14.74 -17.49
N GLY A 300 -5.72 -13.71 -17.98
CA GLY A 300 -7.03 -13.82 -18.61
C GLY A 300 -8.21 -13.98 -17.64
N LYS A 301 -8.00 -13.74 -16.35
CA LYS A 301 -9.00 -13.93 -15.27
C LYS A 301 -9.19 -12.68 -14.40
N HIS A 302 -8.77 -11.53 -14.91
CA HIS A 302 -8.89 -10.26 -14.21
C HIS A 302 -10.32 -9.72 -14.32
N LYS A 303 -10.69 -8.83 -13.40
CA LYS A 303 -11.99 -8.18 -13.38
C LYS A 303 -12.27 -7.48 -14.70
N THR A 304 -13.51 -7.55 -15.14
CA THR A 304 -14.03 -6.81 -16.28
C THR A 304 -14.33 -5.36 -15.91
N ALA A 305 -14.53 -4.51 -16.92
CA ALA A 305 -14.92 -3.11 -16.70
C ALA A 305 -16.27 -2.96 -15.99
N ASP A 306 -17.19 -3.91 -16.16
CA ASP A 306 -18.48 -3.89 -15.47
C ASP A 306 -18.32 -4.27 -13.98
N GLU A 307 -17.48 -5.25 -13.65
CA GLU A 307 -17.16 -5.57 -12.23
C GLU A 307 -16.46 -4.40 -11.53
N VAL A 308 -15.52 -3.72 -12.20
CA VAL A 308 -14.89 -2.51 -11.64
C VAL A 308 -15.90 -1.37 -11.47
N TRP A 309 -16.84 -1.23 -12.41
CA TRP A 309 -17.92 -0.24 -12.31
C TRP A 309 -18.86 -0.51 -11.13
N GLU A 310 -19.15 -1.77 -10.84
CA GLU A 310 -19.90 -2.17 -9.65
C GLU A 310 -19.16 -1.83 -8.35
N LEU A 311 -17.84 -2.06 -8.28
CA LEU A 311 -17.03 -1.66 -7.12
C LEU A 311 -17.05 -0.15 -6.89
N LEU A 312 -16.98 0.66 -7.95
CA LEU A 312 -17.11 2.12 -7.85
C LEU A 312 -18.50 2.51 -7.30
N ALA A 313 -19.55 1.82 -7.75
CA ALA A 313 -20.92 2.07 -7.29
C ALA A 313 -21.10 1.70 -5.81
N GLU A 314 -20.48 0.61 -5.37
CA GLU A 314 -20.49 0.15 -3.98
C GLU A 314 -19.74 1.11 -3.06
N ALA A 315 -18.54 1.57 -3.45
CA ALA A 315 -17.77 2.57 -2.70
C ALA A 315 -18.56 3.88 -2.54
N ASN A 316 -19.14 4.38 -3.64
CA ASN A 316 -19.97 5.58 -3.62
C ASN A 316 -21.25 5.41 -2.78
N ALA A 317 -21.81 4.20 -2.68
CA ALA A 317 -23.00 3.92 -1.87
C ALA A 317 -22.79 4.14 -0.36
N VAL A 318 -21.54 4.02 0.09
CA VAL A 318 -21.13 4.14 1.50
C VAL A 318 -20.26 5.36 1.76
N ASP A 319 -20.16 6.27 0.79
CA ASP A 319 -19.37 7.52 0.88
C ASP A 319 -17.86 7.25 1.10
N TYR A 320 -17.34 6.16 0.51
CA TYR A 320 -15.93 5.77 0.58
C TYR A 320 -15.25 5.96 -0.77
N ASN A 321 -13.95 6.21 -0.73
CA ASN A 321 -13.11 6.12 -1.92
C ASN A 321 -12.94 4.66 -2.33
N LEU A 322 -12.75 4.38 -3.62
CA LEU A 322 -12.24 3.08 -4.09
C LEU A 322 -10.73 3.16 -4.26
N LEU A 323 -9.97 2.28 -3.61
CA LEU A 323 -8.56 2.06 -3.91
C LEU A 323 -8.39 0.72 -4.62
N LEU A 324 -8.17 0.77 -5.93
CA LEU A 324 -8.14 -0.42 -6.78
C LEU A 324 -6.72 -0.85 -7.13
N ASN A 325 -6.39 -2.08 -6.78
CA ASN A 325 -5.07 -2.64 -6.94
C ASN A 325 -4.85 -3.36 -8.27
N THR A 326 -3.69 -3.12 -8.88
CA THR A 326 -3.06 -4.00 -9.88
C THR A 326 -1.64 -4.36 -9.42
N GLY A 327 -1.18 -5.57 -9.75
CA GLY A 327 0.17 -6.04 -9.44
C GLY A 327 1.06 -5.96 -10.67
N PRO A 328 2.06 -5.04 -10.72
CA PRO A 328 2.98 -4.97 -11.87
C PRO A 328 3.71 -6.28 -12.14
N LEU A 329 4.00 -6.53 -13.41
CA LEU A 329 4.72 -7.69 -13.92
C LEU A 329 6.17 -7.74 -13.35
N PRO A 330 6.86 -8.89 -13.43
CA PRO A 330 8.22 -9.04 -12.90
C PRO A 330 9.22 -7.96 -13.36
N ASP A 331 9.08 -7.48 -14.60
CA ASP A 331 9.92 -6.45 -15.20
C ASP A 331 9.52 -5.02 -14.82
N GLY A 332 8.46 -4.83 -14.04
CA GLY A 332 7.95 -3.54 -13.59
C GLY A 332 6.89 -2.92 -14.49
N SER A 333 6.55 -3.53 -15.62
CA SER A 333 5.46 -3.05 -16.48
C SER A 333 4.09 -3.33 -15.87
N LEU A 334 3.12 -2.45 -16.13
CA LEU A 334 1.72 -2.70 -15.77
C LEU A 334 1.13 -3.81 -16.65
N ASP A 335 0.20 -4.59 -16.10
CA ASP A 335 -0.50 -5.62 -16.86
C ASP A 335 -1.37 -4.98 -17.97
N ALA A 336 -1.20 -5.47 -19.20
CA ALA A 336 -1.94 -4.96 -20.35
C ALA A 336 -3.44 -5.26 -20.28
N GLU A 337 -3.84 -6.35 -19.62
CA GLU A 337 -5.23 -6.70 -19.37
C GLU A 337 -5.86 -5.69 -18.41
N ASP A 338 -5.21 -5.43 -17.27
CA ASP A 338 -5.69 -4.49 -16.26
C ASP A 338 -5.77 -3.07 -16.80
N THR A 339 -4.70 -2.61 -17.46
CA THR A 339 -4.67 -1.24 -17.99
C THR A 339 -5.71 -1.02 -19.09
N ALA A 340 -6.05 -2.04 -19.89
CA ALA A 340 -7.11 -1.94 -20.89
C ALA A 340 -8.50 -1.79 -20.25
N VAL A 341 -8.78 -2.58 -19.19
CA VAL A 341 -10.03 -2.51 -18.42
C VAL A 341 -10.17 -1.16 -17.73
N LEU A 342 -9.14 -0.73 -17.00
CA LEU A 342 -9.21 0.49 -16.19
C LEU A 342 -9.28 1.77 -17.03
N ARG A 343 -8.64 1.80 -18.20
CA ARG A 343 -8.86 2.88 -19.17
C ARG A 343 -10.26 2.90 -19.77
N GLU A 344 -10.94 1.75 -19.91
CA GLU A 344 -12.34 1.74 -20.33
C GLU A 344 -13.25 2.29 -19.23
N VAL A 345 -12.97 1.97 -17.97
CA VAL A 345 -13.65 2.56 -16.81
C VAL A 345 -13.47 4.07 -16.79
N GLY A 346 -12.24 4.58 -16.97
CA GLY A 346 -11.97 6.02 -17.06
C GLY A 346 -12.77 6.72 -18.16
N ARG A 347 -12.78 6.16 -19.39
CA ARG A 347 -13.62 6.67 -20.49
C ARG A 347 -15.12 6.66 -20.15
N ARG A 348 -15.58 5.69 -19.36
CA ARG A 348 -16.97 5.61 -18.91
C ARG A 348 -17.27 6.67 -17.84
N LEU A 349 -16.37 6.89 -16.88
CA LEU A 349 -16.46 7.96 -15.89
C LEU A 349 -16.54 9.34 -16.56
N GLU A 350 -15.72 9.63 -17.58
CA GLU A 350 -15.80 10.89 -18.34
C GLU A 350 -17.17 11.10 -19.01
N ARG A 351 -17.80 10.02 -19.47
CA ARG A 351 -19.08 10.07 -20.19
C ARG A 351 -20.29 10.13 -19.26
N GLU A 352 -20.25 9.39 -18.15
CA GLU A 352 -21.41 9.08 -17.31
C GLU A 352 -21.33 9.74 -15.92
N GLY A 353 -20.14 10.19 -15.49
CA GLY A 353 -19.86 10.52 -14.09
C GLY A 353 -19.64 9.27 -13.24
N PHE A 354 -19.43 9.46 -11.93
CA PHE A 354 -19.35 8.36 -10.98
C PHE A 354 -20.69 7.59 -10.94
N PRO A 355 -20.65 6.25 -10.85
CA PRO A 355 -21.87 5.46 -10.75
C PRO A 355 -22.61 5.70 -9.45
N ASP A 356 -23.93 5.86 -9.56
CA ASP A 356 -24.84 5.75 -8.42
C ASP A 356 -24.90 4.28 -7.95
N ALA A 357 -25.09 4.07 -6.66
CA ALA A 357 -25.37 2.74 -6.10
C ALA A 357 -26.52 2.07 -6.87
N SER A 358 -26.30 0.84 -7.34
CA SER A 358 -27.35 0.00 -7.91
C SER A 358 -28.48 -0.18 -6.89
N THR A 359 -29.64 0.45 -7.14
CA THR A 359 -30.83 0.36 -6.26
C THR A 359 -31.45 -1.01 -6.17
#